data_AF-A0A7Y5AQA7-F1
#
_entry.id   AF-A0A7Y5AQA7-F1
#
_cell.length_a   1.000
_cell.length_b   1.000
_cell.length_c   1.000
_cell.angle_alpha   90.00
_cell.angle_beta   90.00
_cell.angle_gamma   90.00
#
_symmetry.space_group_name_H-M   'P 1'
#
loop_
_entity.id
_entity.type
_entity.pdbx_description
1 polymer ?
#
loop_
_entity_poly.entity_id
_entity_poly.type
_entity_poly.pdbx_seq_one_letter_code
_entity_poly.pdbx_strand_id
1 'polypeptide(L)' 'MFVLPVVWLLTAAGIYIAALRCGMKALKWALAALFTGPLLLPLFNSHKRLLLSRVRGRNAVLFRP' A
#
# COMPACT_ATOMS: atom_id res chain seq x y z
N MET A 1 17.63 15.75 -16.73
CA MET A 1 17.90 15.42 -15.31
C MET A 1 16.65 15.46 -14.41
N PHE A 2 15.48 15.87 -14.90
CA PHE A 2 14.23 15.95 -14.10
C PHE A 2 13.42 14.65 -14.00
N VAL A 3 13.83 13.58 -14.68
CA VAL A 3 13.04 12.34 -14.74
C VAL A 3 12.96 11.63 -13.38
N LEU A 4 14.07 11.60 -12.65
CA LEU A 4 14.17 11.02 -11.31
C LEU A 4 13.19 11.63 -10.28
N PRO A 5 13.18 12.96 -10.06
CA PRO A 5 12.25 13.58 -9.10
C PRO A 5 10.79 13.44 -9.53
N VAL A 6 10.50 13.47 -10.84
CA VAL A 6 9.14 13.28 -11.37
C VAL A 6 8.64 11.86 -11.10
N VAL A 7 9.47 10.84 -11.33
CA VAL A 7 9.11 9.44 -11.02
C VAL A 7 8.86 9.25 -9.53
N TRP A 8 9.66 9.89 -8.67
CA TRP A 8 9.47 9.84 -7.22
C TRP A 8 8.14 10.48 -6.78
N LEU A 9 7.82 11.66 -7.31
CA LEU A 9 6.55 12.36 -7.03
C LEU A 9 5.34 11.55 -7.51
N LEU A 10 5.39 10.99 -8.72
CA LEU A 10 4.32 10.14 -9.25
C LEU A 10 4.12 8.88 -8.41
N THR A 11 5.20 8.27 -7.96
CA THR A 11 5.15 7.06 -7.11
C THR A 11 4.56 7.39 -5.74
N ALA A 12 4.99 8.50 -5.13
CA ALA A 12 4.45 8.96 -3.85
C ALA A 12 2.96 9.32 -3.94
N ALA A 13 2.54 10.04 -5.00
CA ALA A 13 1.15 10.39 -5.26
C ALA A 13 0.29 9.14 -5.50
N GLY A 14 0.78 8.19 -6.31
CA GLY A 14 0.12 6.92 -6.57
C GLY A 14 -0.10 6.09 -5.29
N ILE A 15 0.92 6.01 -4.43
CA ILE A 15 0.81 5.30 -3.15
C ILE A 15 -0.13 6.05 -2.19
N TYR A 16 -0.11 7.37 -2.16
CA TYR A 16 -1.03 8.17 -1.34
C TYR A 16 -2.50 7.95 -1.75
N ILE A 17 -2.81 8.01 -3.05
CA ILE A 17 -4.16 7.77 -3.59
C ILE A 17 -4.59 6.33 -3.32
N ALA A 18 -3.69 5.36 -3.54
CA ALA A 18 -3.97 3.96 -3.27
C ALA A 18 -4.27 3.73 -1.78
N ALA A 19 -3.50 4.35 -0.88
CA ALA A 19 -3.68 4.26 0.57
C ALA A 19 -4.98 4.88 1.06
N LEU A 20 -5.34 6.06 0.53
CA LEU A 20 -6.64 6.70 0.75
C LEU A 20 -7.78 5.78 0.33
N ARG A 21 -7.70 5.20 -0.89
CA ARG A 21 -8.74 4.31 -1.43
C ARG A 21 -8.91 3.03 -0.61
N CYS A 22 -7.88 2.58 0.08
CA CYS A 22 -7.95 1.38 0.94
C CYS A 22 -8.37 1.67 2.38
N GLY A 23 -8.68 2.92 2.75
CA GLY A 23 -9.03 3.29 4.13
C GLY A 23 -7.86 3.13 5.12
N MET A 24 -6.62 3.09 4.61
CA MET A 24 -5.42 2.95 5.42
C MET A 24 -4.87 4.34 5.79
N LYS A 25 -4.05 4.46 6.84
CA LYS A 25 -3.44 5.75 7.24
C LYS A 25 -2.52 6.29 6.15
N ALA A 26 -3.09 7.02 5.18
CA ALA A 26 -2.43 7.43 3.95
C ALA A 26 -1.17 8.27 4.18
N LEU A 27 -1.16 9.12 5.21
CA LEU A 27 0.03 9.89 5.60
C LEU A 27 1.23 9.00 5.97
N LYS A 28 1.01 7.89 6.70
CA LYS A 28 2.10 6.97 7.06
C LYS A 28 2.66 6.25 5.84
N TRP A 29 1.78 5.86 4.91
CA TRP A 29 2.17 5.18 3.68
C TRP A 29 2.84 6.11 2.66
N ALA A 30 2.42 7.38 2.59
CA ALA A 30 3.08 8.38 1.76
C ALA A 30 4.46 8.77 2.31
N LEU A 31 4.61 8.95 3.63
CA LEU A 31 5.93 9.16 4.25
C LEU A 31 6.85 7.96 4.01
N ALA A 32 6.35 6.74 4.18
CA ALA A 32 7.12 5.54 3.89
C ALA A 32 7.50 5.45 2.40
N ALA A 33 6.61 5.82 1.48
CA ALA A 33 6.88 5.81 0.04
C ALA A 33 7.92 6.88 -0.34
N LEU A 34 7.92 8.01 0.36
CA LEU A 34 8.91 9.05 0.21
C LEU A 34 10.28 8.61 0.73
N PHE A 35 10.38 7.72 1.71
CA PHE A 35 11.68 7.21 2.17
C PHE A 35 12.16 5.98 1.41
N THR A 36 11.25 5.08 1.02
CA THR A 36 11.57 3.76 0.46
C THR A 36 11.37 3.69 -1.05
N GLY A 37 10.70 4.68 -1.65
CA GLY A 37 10.44 4.75 -3.09
C GLY A 37 9.49 3.65 -3.60
N PRO A 38 9.65 3.18 -4.85
CA PRO A 38 8.72 2.25 -5.51
C PRO A 38 8.69 0.86 -4.87
N LEU A 39 9.67 0.50 -4.03
CA LEU A 39 9.67 -0.76 -3.29
C LEU A 39 8.55 -0.85 -2.25
N LEU A 40 7.86 0.25 -1.94
CA LEU A 40 6.72 0.23 -1.03
C LEU A 40 5.43 -0.31 -1.67
N LEU A 41 5.36 -0.38 -3.02
CA LEU A 41 4.23 -0.91 -3.77
C LEU A 41 3.87 -2.38 -3.43
N PRO A 42 4.82 -3.34 -3.41
CA PRO A 42 4.51 -4.71 -3.00
C PRO A 42 4.05 -4.81 -1.54
N LEU A 43 4.64 -4.02 -0.64
CA LEU A 43 4.25 -3.98 0.78
C LEU A 43 2.80 -3.47 0.93
N PHE A 44 2.46 -2.42 0.18
CA PHE A 44 1.12 -1.84 0.14
C PHE A 44 0.08 -2.85 -0.37
N ASN A 45 0.38 -3.57 -1.45
CA ASN A 45 -0.52 -4.59 -2.00
C ASN A 45 -0.75 -5.75 -1.03
N SER A 46 0.28 -6.18 -0.31
CA SER A 46 0.16 -7.20 0.75
C SER A 46 -0.73 -6.72 1.88
N HIS A 47 -0.56 -5.48 2.35
CA HIS A 47 -1.38 -4.93 3.43
C HIS A 47 -2.84 -4.72 3.02
N LYS A 48 -3.08 -4.24 1.78
CA LYS A 48 -4.42 -4.18 1.18
C LYS A 48 -5.09 -5.55 1.13
N ARG A 49 -4.36 -6.59 0.71
CA ARG A 49 -4.87 -7.98 0.72
C ARG A 49 -5.24 -8.44 2.12
N LEU A 50 -4.38 -8.19 3.12
CA LEU A 50 -4.67 -8.54 4.51
C LEU A 50 -5.88 -7.80 5.05
N LEU A 51 -6.03 -6.51 4.75
CA LEU A 51 -7.18 -5.71 5.16
C LEU A 51 -8.48 -6.25 4.55
N LEU A 52 -8.48 -6.54 3.24
CA LEU A 52 -9.62 -7.14 2.55
C LEU A 52 -9.95 -8.54 3.10
N SER A 53 -8.94 -9.35 3.44
CA SER A 53 -9.14 -10.66 4.08
C SER A 53 -9.74 -10.51 5.48
N ARG A 54 -9.32 -9.50 6.26
CA ARG A 54 -9.91 -9.20 7.57
C ARG A 54 -11.36 -8.76 7.46
N VAL A 55 -11.67 -7.81 6.57
CA VAL A 55 -13.05 -7.30 6.37
C VAL A 55 -13.97 -8.38 5.81
N ARG A 56 -13.47 -9.24 4.92
CA ARG A 56 -14.25 -10.40 4.44
C ARG A 56 -14.57 -11.41 5.53
N GLY A 57 -13.99 -11.29 6.73
CA GLY A 57 -14.22 -12.22 7.83
C GLY A 57 -13.99 -13.67 7.40
N ARG A 58 -13.15 -13.89 6.37
CA ARG A 58 -12.89 -15.22 5.87
C ARG A 58 -11.94 -15.86 6.85
N ASN A 59 -12.56 -16.37 7.92
CA ASN A 59 -12.14 -17.53 8.69
C ASN A 59 -10.95 -18.18 7.99
N ALA A 60 -9.77 -17.89 8.50
CA ALA A 60 -8.57 -18.68 8.26
C ALA A 60 -8.70 -20.05 8.96
N VAL A 61 -9.90 -20.64 8.86
CA VAL A 61 -10.24 -22.03 9.19
C VAL A 61 -10.35 -22.73 7.84
N LEU A 62 -9.26 -22.72 7.07
CA LEU A 62 -8.99 -23.77 6.09
C LEU A 62 -8.15 -24.88 6.74
N PHE A 63 -8.37 -25.09 8.04
CA PHE A 63 -8.07 -26.34 8.73
C PHE A 63 -9.42 -26.81 9.27
N ARG A 64 -10.16 -27.54 8.43
CA ARG A 64 -11.08 -28.56 8.93
C ARG A 64 -10.24 -29.84 9.02
N PRO A 65 -10.15 -30.49 10.19
CA PRO A 65 -9.46 -31.78 10.33
C PRO A 65 -10.07 -32.84 9.41
#